data_AF-A0A0F9AVX8-F1
#
_entry.id   AF-A0A0F9AVX8-F1
#
_cell.length_a   1.000
_cell.length_b   1.000
_cell.length_c   1.000
_cell.angle_alpha   90.00
_cell.angle_beta   90.00
_cell.angle_gamma   90.00
#
_symmetry.space_group_name_H-M   'P 1'
#
loop_
_entity.id
_entity.type
_entity.pdbx_description
1 polymer ?
#
loop_
_entity_poly.entity_id
_entity_poly.type
_entity_poly.pdbx_seq_one_letter_code
_entity_poly.pdbx_strand_id
1 'polypeptide(L)'
;MSEVWAHYNCLDSVVDLKIWNKQEPDLDKQGYRNLYEDTMSLYPVILFMQTIGLDVNYEALGYEKIRIDDKITEAEVELHSLCGFPLNPNSPK
;
A
#
# COMPACT_ATOMS: atom_id res chain seq x y z
N MET A 1 23.71 22.44 1.33
CA MET A 1 22.95 22.19 2.58
C MET A 1 23.34 23.28 3.56
N SER A 2 22.39 24.00 4.17
CA SER A 2 22.74 25.05 5.13
C SER A 2 23.13 24.45 6.48
N GLU A 3 23.87 25.20 7.29
CA GLU A 3 24.26 24.79 8.64
C GLU A 3 23.05 24.45 9.53
N VAL A 4 21.98 25.25 9.43
CA VAL A 4 20.72 25.01 10.14
C VAL A 4 20.11 23.65 9.79
N TRP A 5 20.07 23.30 8.49
CA TRP A 5 19.55 22.02 8.03
C TRP A 5 20.42 20.84 8.43
N ALA A 6 21.75 20.99 8.37
CA ALA A 6 22.67 19.95 8.82
C ALA A 6 22.53 19.71 10.33
N HIS A 7 22.43 20.78 11.13
CA HIS A 7 22.23 20.68 12.57
C HIS A 7 20.90 20.02 12.93
N TYR A 8 19.82 20.40 12.24
CA TYR A 8 18.50 19.79 12.41
C TYR A 8 18.53 18.28 12.15
N ASN A 9 19.08 17.84 11.01
CA ASN A 9 19.16 16.42 10.68
C ASN A 9 20.01 15.62 11.69
N CYS A 10 21.11 16.20 12.17
CA CYS A 10 21.91 15.58 13.23
C CYS A 10 21.12 15.43 14.53
N LEU A 11 20.33 16.43 14.92
CA LEU A 11 19.49 16.34 16.11
C LEU A 11 18.42 15.26 15.96
N ASP A 12 17.83 15.12 14.78
CA ASP A 12 16.77 14.14 14.51
C ASP A 12 17.27 12.70 14.76
N SER A 13 18.43 12.35 14.19
CA SER A 13 19.06 11.04 14.42
C SER A 13 19.39 10.78 15.89
N VAL A 14 19.79 11.82 16.64
CA VAL A 14 20.08 11.71 18.08
C VAL A 14 18.79 11.55 18.89
N VAL A 15 17.71 12.23 18.49
CA VAL A 15 16.41 12.14 19.16
C VAL A 15 15.81 10.75 18.97
N ASP A 16 15.91 10.16 17.78
CA ASP A 16 15.43 8.80 17.52
C ASP A 16 16.12 7.78 18.42
N LEU A 17 17.44 7.85 18.57
CA LEU A 17 18.18 6.98 19.48
C LEU A 17 17.76 7.17 20.95
N LYS A 18 17.49 8.42 21.36
CA LYS A 18 16.97 8.70 22.71
C LYS A 18 15.59 8.11 22.94
N ILE A 19 14.73 8.11 21.91
CA ILE A 19 13.41 7.48 21.95
C ILE A 19 13.56 5.97 22.07
N TRP A 20 14.39 5.36 21.21
CA TRP A 20 14.67 3.93 21.23
C TRP A 20 15.14 3.45 22.60
N ASN A 21 16.16 4.11 23.19
CA ASN A 21 16.69 3.74 24.49
C ASN A 21 15.67 3.81 25.63
N LYS A 22 14.58 4.57 25.46
CA LYS A 22 13.46 4.61 26.42
C LYS A 22 12.43 3.51 26.16
N GLN A 23 12.16 3.19 24.89
CA GLN A 23 11.13 2.21 24.51
C GLN A 23 11.63 0.77 24.55
N GLU A 24 12.88 0.52 24.18
CA GLU A 24 13.45 -0.82 24.10
C GLU A 24 13.26 -1.63 25.39
N PRO A 25 13.52 -1.10 26.60
CA PRO A 25 13.35 -1.89 27.83
C PRO A 25 11.90 -2.31 28.07
N ASP A 26 10.93 -1.54 27.55
CA ASP A 26 9.52 -1.84 27.71
C ASP A 26 9.08 -3.00 26.80
N LEU A 27 9.82 -3.30 25.72
CA LEU A 27 9.60 -4.49 24.91
C LEU A 27 9.79 -5.76 25.73
N ASP A 28 10.80 -5.81 26.58
CA ASP A 28 11.04 -6.96 27.46
C ASP A 28 10.03 -7.01 28.61
N LYS A 29 9.73 -5.86 29.23
CA LYS A 29 8.74 -5.79 30.32
C LYS A 29 7.35 -6.23 29.89
N GLN A 30 6.97 -5.95 28.64
CA GLN A 30 5.66 -6.29 28.09
C GLN A 30 5.65 -7.61 27.31
N GLY A 31 6.81 -8.27 27.14
CA GLY A 31 6.93 -9.54 26.43
C GLY A 31 6.82 -9.44 24.90
N TYR A 32 7.08 -8.27 24.32
CA TYR A 32 6.99 -8.02 22.87
C TYR A 32 8.32 -8.12 22.12
N ARG A 33 9.42 -8.47 22.79
CA ARG A 33 10.75 -8.62 22.15
C ARG A 33 10.69 -9.45 20.88
N ASN A 34 10.13 -10.65 20.93
CA ASN A 34 10.09 -11.56 19.79
C ASN A 34 9.27 -10.98 18.62
N LEU A 35 8.12 -10.35 18.90
CA LEU A 35 7.30 -9.71 17.87
C LEU A 35 8.05 -8.56 17.18
N TYR A 36 8.79 -7.75 17.96
CA TYR A 36 9.64 -6.70 17.41
C TYR A 36 10.73 -7.28 16.48
N GLU A 37 11.48 -8.28 16.95
CA GLU A 37 12.54 -8.92 16.16
C GLU A 37 12.00 -9.58 14.89
N ASP A 38 10.87 -10.30 15.00
CA ASP A 38 10.18 -10.91 13.85
C ASP A 38 9.79 -9.83 12.83
N THR A 39 9.25 -8.70 13.29
CA THR A 39 8.88 -7.57 12.41
C THR A 39 10.11 -6.96 11.74
N MET A 40 11.18 -6.72 12.50
CA MET A 40 12.42 -6.17 11.96
C MET A 40 13.07 -7.11 10.94
N SER A 41 12.94 -8.43 11.12
CA SER A 41 13.48 -9.44 10.19
C SER A 41 12.85 -9.38 8.79
N LEU A 42 11.65 -8.80 8.65
CA LEU A 42 10.96 -8.65 7.37
C LEU A 42 11.49 -7.48 6.53
N TYR A 43 12.13 -6.48 7.15
CA TYR A 43 12.56 -5.25 6.48
C TYR A 43 13.44 -5.51 5.25
N PRO A 44 14.48 -6.37 5.29
CA PRO A 44 15.33 -6.59 4.13
C PRO A 44 14.55 -7.07 2.90
N VAL A 45 13.59 -7.98 3.09
CA VAL A 45 12.76 -8.53 2.01
C VAL A 45 11.78 -7.48 1.49
N ILE A 46 11.12 -6.74 2.38
CA ILE A 46 10.18 -5.68 1.99
C ILE A 46 10.89 -4.57 1.22
N LEU A 47 12.05 -4.12 1.70
CA LEU A 47 12.87 -3.12 1.01
C LEU A 47 13.31 -3.62 -0.37
N PHE A 48 13.73 -4.88 -0.48
CA PHE A 48 14.04 -5.49 -1.77
C PHE A 48 12.84 -5.42 -2.73
N MET A 49 11.67 -5.88 -2.29
CA MET A 49 10.45 -5.84 -3.11
C MET A 49 10.07 -4.42 -3.55
N GLN A 50 10.22 -3.43 -2.66
CA GLN A 50 9.94 -2.03 -2.96
C GLN A 50 10.93 -1.42 -3.96
N THR A 51 12.20 -1.78 -3.89
CA THR A 51 13.24 -1.25 -4.79
C THR A 51 13.20 -1.85 -6.19
N ILE A 52 12.81 -3.12 -6.33
CA ILE A 52 12.76 -3.81 -7.63
C ILE A 52 11.46 -3.49 -8.38
N GLY A 53 10.34 -3.42 -7.67
CA GLY A 53 9.03 -3.25 -8.30
C GLY A 53 8.61 -4.46 -9.14
N LEU A 54 7.59 -4.26 -9.97
CA LEU A 54 7.06 -5.26 -10.89
C LEU A 54 6.93 -4.64 -12.28
N ASP A 55 7.34 -5.38 -13.30
CA ASP A 55 7.13 -4.97 -14.69
C ASP A 55 5.66 -5.17 -15.08
N VAL A 56 5.07 -4.16 -15.70
CA VAL A 56 3.64 -4.11 -16.03
C VAL A 56 3.46 -3.75 -17.48
N ASN A 57 2.76 -4.61 -18.22
CA ASN A 57 2.41 -4.34 -19.62
C ASN A 57 1.17 -3.42 -19.69
N TYR A 58 1.43 -2.12 -19.81
CA TYR A 58 0.39 -1.09 -19.90
C TYR A 58 -0.46 -1.16 -21.18
N GLU A 59 0.10 -1.64 -22.29
CA GLU A 59 -0.66 -1.80 -23.54
C GLU A 59 -1.70 -2.91 -23.41
N ALA A 60 -1.29 -4.06 -22.86
CA ALA A 60 -2.20 -5.16 -22.58
C ALA A 60 -3.27 -4.76 -21.56
N LEU A 61 -2.91 -4.03 -20.49
CA LEU A 61 -3.90 -3.49 -19.55
C LEU A 61 -4.89 -2.54 -20.22
N GLY A 62 -4.42 -1.69 -21.14
CA GLY A 62 -5.28 -0.78 -21.91
C GLY A 62 -6.27 -1.54 -22.79
N TYR A 63 -5.80 -2.57 -23.50
CA TYR A 63 -6.66 -3.43 -24.31
C TYR A 63 -7.70 -4.18 -23.47
N GLU A 64 -7.27 -4.81 -22.37
CA GLU A 64 -8.16 -5.55 -21.50
C GLU A 64 -9.21 -4.67 -20.83
N LYS A 65 -8.85 -3.43 -20.48
CA LYS A 65 -9.80 -2.45 -19.96
C LYS A 65 -10.93 -2.19 -20.96
N ILE A 66 -10.60 -1.85 -22.21
CA ILE A 66 -11.61 -1.60 -23.27
C ILE A 66 -12.48 -2.84 -23.46
N ARG A 67 -11.86 -4.03 -23.55
CA ARG A 67 -12.57 -5.30 -23.73
C ARG A 67 -13.55 -5.59 -22.58
N ILE A 68 -13.23 -5.20 -21.35
CA ILE A 68 -14.10 -5.38 -20.19
C ILE A 68 -15.22 -4.34 -20.20
N ASP A 69 -14.92 -3.07 -20.50
CA ASP A 69 -15.91 -1.99 -20.57
C ASP A 69 -16.97 -2.28 -21.66
N ASP A 70 -16.57 -2.81 -22.82
CA ASP A 70 -17.48 -3.25 -23.88
C ASP A 70 -18.43 -4.35 -23.36
N LYS A 71 -17.90 -5.34 -22.64
CA LYS A 71 -18.71 -6.43 -22.06
C LYS A 71 -19.67 -5.94 -20.97
N ILE A 72 -19.24 -4.97 -20.16
CA ILE A 72 -20.12 -4.34 -19.17
C ILE A 72 -21.27 -3.66 -19.90
N THR A 73 -20.98 -2.91 -20.97
CA THR A 73 -22.00 -2.21 -21.76
C THR A 73 -22.99 -3.18 -22.40
N GLU A 74 -22.50 -4.27 -23.01
CA GLU A 74 -23.34 -5.33 -23.58
C GLU A 74 -24.27 -5.95 -22.52
N ALA A 75 -23.71 -6.29 -21.36
CA ALA A 75 -24.47 -6.87 -20.25
C ALA A 75 -25.50 -5.89 -19.66
N GLU A 76 -25.19 -4.59 -19.59
CA GLU A 76 -26.13 -3.56 -19.15
C GLU A 76 -27.30 -3.40 -20.12
N VAL A 77 -27.04 -3.43 -21.43
CA VAL A 77 -28.09 -3.40 -22.45
C VAL A 77 -28.99 -4.63 -22.35
N GLU A 78 -28.40 -5.82 -22.17
CA GLU A 78 -29.15 -7.05 -21.96
C GLU A 78 -30.03 -6.97 -20.70
N LEU A 79 -29.46 -6.49 -19.59
CA LEU A 79 -30.20 -6.28 -18.33
C LEU A 79 -31.39 -5.34 -18.52
N HIS A 80 -31.19 -4.19 -19.17
CA HIS A 80 -32.27 -3.23 -19.41
C HIS A 80 -33.36 -3.81 -20.30
N SER A 81 -32.98 -4.61 -21.32
CA SER A 81 -33.93 -5.32 -22.18
C SER A 81 -34.76 -6.33 -21.39
N LEU A 82 -34.15 -7.09 -20.47
CA LEU A 82 -34.83 -8.08 -19.65
C LEU A 82 -35.74 -7.45 -18.59
N CYS A 83 -35.32 -6.34 -17.99
CA CYS A 83 -36.11 -5.61 -17.00
C CYS A 83 -37.22 -4.76 -17.62
N GLY A 84 -37.09 -4.36 -18.88
CA GLY A 84 -38.03 -3.47 -19.57
C GLY A 84 -37.90 -1.99 -19.18
N PHE A 85 -36.89 -1.63 -18.39
CA PHE A 85 -36.55 -0.26 -18.01
C PHE A 85 -35.06 -0.17 -17.63
N PRO A 86 -34.45 1.04 -17.70
CA PRO A 86 -33.08 1.24 -17.23
C PRO A 86 -32.95 0.99 -15.73
N LEU A 87 -32.15 0.00 -15.36
CA LEU A 87 -31.82 -0.35 -13.98
C LEU A 87 -30.31 -0.10 -13.75
N ASN A 88 -29.96 0.49 -12.60
CA ASN A 88 -28.56 0.64 -12.22
C ASN A 88 -28.04 -0.65 -11.58
N PRO A 89 -27.16 -1.42 -12.25
CA PRO A 89 -26.63 -2.69 -11.71
C PRO A 89 -25.73 -2.48 -10.48
N ASN A 90 -25.20 -1.29 -10.28
CA ASN A 90 -24.31 -0.97 -9.15
C ASN A 90 -25.07 -0.54 -7.88
N SER A 91 -26.40 -0.47 -7.94
CA SER A 91 -27.22 -0.20 -6.75
C SER A 91 -27.34 -1.47 -5.91
N PRO A 92 -26.93 -1.48 -4.63
CA PRO A 92 -27.04 -2.65 -3.75
C PRO A 92 -28.48 -2.90 -3.23
N LYS A 93 -29.48 -2.22 -3.79
CA LYS A 93 -30.88 -2.22 -3.33
C LYS A 93 -31.76 -3.12 -4.19
#